data_AF-A0A2M7CE79-F1
#
_entry.id   AF-A0A2M7CE79-F1
#
_cell.length_a   1.000
_cell.length_b   1.000
_cell.length_c   1.000
_cell.angle_alpha   90.00
_cell.angle_beta   90.00
_cell.angle_gamma   90.00
#
_symmetry.space_group_name_H-M   'P 1'
#
loop_
_entity.id
_entity.type
_entity.pdbx_description
1 polymer ?
#
loop_
_entity_poly.entity_id
_entity_poly.type
_entity_poly.pdbx_seq_one_letter_code
_entity_poly.pdbx_strand_id
1 'polypeptide(L)'
;MKWIIPPLPPLIKGGWGDLGLFYKMRHLKDLLKKLLHIEDTPERTALAYSIGIFLGFSPFLGFHTLAGLAIAFLFRLNRVAVLLGVWTNTPWWIVPYYMIATWVGMWVTGFWIDWATLNEIFQLGKDQGFMSSDFWNRIASQWGLLLSLGIGSLILCTLLSLVAYPLSLKWIRFYRSRLK
;
A
#
# COMPACT_ATOMS: atom_id res chain seq x y z
N MET A 1 54.66 11.09 1.77
CA MET A 1 53.32 10.50 1.58
C MET A 1 52.78 10.11 2.96
N LYS A 2 52.06 11.01 3.65
CA LYS A 2 51.53 10.74 5.00
C LYS A 2 50.23 9.95 4.87
N TRP A 3 50.24 8.70 5.32
CA TRP A 3 49.04 7.87 5.46
C TRP A 3 48.18 8.46 6.58
N ILE A 4 47.01 9.00 6.21
CA ILE A 4 45.99 9.46 7.16
C ILE A 4 45.28 8.21 7.67
N ILE A 5 45.64 7.75 8.87
CA ILE A 5 44.93 6.67 9.55
C ILE A 5 43.56 7.23 9.96
N PRO A 6 42.44 6.59 9.59
CA PRO A 6 41.12 7.03 10.04
C PRO A 6 41.05 6.93 11.58
N PRO A 7 40.36 7.86 12.27
CA PRO A 7 40.29 7.87 13.73
C PRO A 7 39.70 6.54 14.23
N LEU A 8 40.37 5.94 15.23
CA LEU A 8 39.89 4.71 15.86
C LEU A 8 38.49 4.92 16.45
N PRO A 9 37.56 3.96 16.30
CA PRO A 9 36.25 4.04 16.93
C PRO A 9 36.40 4.08 18.46
N PRO A 10 35.44 4.72 19.17
CA PRO A 10 35.47 4.80 20.62
C PRO A 10 35.58 3.39 21.23
N LEU A 11 36.53 3.21 22.14
CA LEU A 11 36.80 1.96 22.86
C LEU A 11 35.56 1.58 23.69
N ILE A 12 34.67 0.81 23.08
CA ILE A 12 33.63 0.08 23.80
C ILE A 12 34.38 -0.94 24.68
N LYS A 13 34.19 -0.90 26.00
CA LYS A 13 34.86 -1.75 27.00
C LYS A 13 34.48 -3.25 26.92
N GLY A 14 34.02 -3.70 25.76
CA GLY A 14 33.54 -5.05 25.48
C GLY A 14 34.53 -5.84 24.64
N GLY A 15 34.80 -7.10 25.00
CA GLY A 15 35.84 -7.94 24.39
C GLY A 15 35.62 -8.24 22.90
N TRP A 16 36.57 -8.96 22.28
CA TRP A 16 36.60 -9.27 20.84
C TRP A 16 35.28 -9.81 20.24
N GLY A 17 34.40 -10.42 21.04
CA GLY A 17 33.04 -10.83 20.62
C GLY A 17 32.08 -9.65 20.34
N ASP A 18 32.21 -8.54 21.06
CA ASP A 18 31.37 -7.35 20.90
C ASP A 18 31.67 -6.61 19.60
N LEU A 19 32.92 -6.66 19.12
CA LEU A 19 33.33 -6.12 17.82
C LEU A 19 32.66 -6.86 16.66
N GLY A 20 32.60 -8.19 16.70
CA GLY A 20 31.93 -9.01 15.68
C GLY A 20 30.42 -8.77 15.64
N LEU A 21 29.79 -8.67 16.82
CA LEU A 21 28.38 -8.32 16.97
C LEU A 21 28.09 -6.91 16.44
N PHE A 22 28.93 -5.92 16.78
CA PHE A 22 28.77 -4.54 16.34
C PHE A 22 28.92 -4.40 14.82
N TYR A 23 29.87 -5.10 14.21
CA TYR A 23 30.07 -5.09 12.76
C TYR A 23 28.91 -5.76 12.03
N LYS A 24 28.43 -6.91 12.54
CA LYS A 24 27.26 -7.61 12.01
C LYS A 24 25.99 -6.75 12.09
N MET A 25 25.77 -6.05 13.20
CA MET A 25 24.64 -5.11 13.34
C MET A 25 24.73 -3.94 12.36
N ARG A 26 25.92 -3.37 12.14
CA ARG A 26 26.12 -2.28 11.17
C ARG A 26 25.86 -2.75 9.74
N HIS A 27 26.43 -3.89 9.36
CA HIS A 27 26.24 -4.48 8.03
C HIS A 27 24.77 -4.84 7.77
N LEU A 28 24.05 -5.36 8.78
CA LEU A 28 22.62 -5.63 8.68
C LEU A 28 21.82 -4.33 8.52
N LYS A 29 22.16 -3.27 9.26
CA LYS A 29 21.55 -1.94 9.11
C LYS A 29 21.79 -1.35 7.72
N ASP A 30 22.99 -1.50 7.16
CA ASP A 30 23.33 -0.96 5.84
C ASP A 30 22.70 -1.78 4.69
N LEU A 31 22.64 -3.11 4.84
CA LEU A 31 21.86 -3.97 3.96
C LEU A 31 20.37 -3.62 4.02
N LEU A 32 19.81 -3.41 5.21
CA LEU A 32 18.43 -2.99 5.38
C LEU A 32 18.20 -1.62 4.74
N LYS A 33 19.09 -0.65 4.93
CA LYS A 33 18.99 0.67 4.25
C LYS A 33 18.99 0.55 2.72
N LYS A 34 19.85 -0.30 2.16
CA LYS A 34 19.91 -0.58 0.72
C LYS A 34 18.67 -1.34 0.22
N LEU A 35 18.21 -2.35 0.95
CA LEU A 35 17.02 -3.15 0.63
C LEU A 35 15.73 -2.33 0.72
N LEU A 36 15.66 -1.43 1.69
CA LEU A 36 14.51 -0.56 1.97
C LEU A 36 14.58 0.76 1.18
N HIS A 37 15.61 0.97 0.34
CA HIS A 37 15.84 2.20 -0.44
C HIS A 37 15.59 3.48 0.37
N ILE A 38 16.12 3.54 1.60
CA ILE A 38 15.92 4.70 2.49
C ILE A 38 16.53 5.98 1.89
N GLU A 39 17.46 5.84 0.94
CA GLU A 39 18.11 6.92 0.19
C GLU A 39 17.43 7.27 -1.14
N ASP A 40 16.26 6.69 -1.45
CA ASP A 40 15.52 7.09 -2.66
C ASP A 40 15.20 8.58 -2.63
N THR A 41 15.18 9.20 -3.81
CA THR A 41 14.78 10.60 -3.94
C THR A 41 13.34 10.80 -3.43
N PRO A 42 12.98 12.00 -2.95
CA PRO A 42 11.62 12.28 -2.50
C PRO A 42 10.57 11.92 -3.57
N GLU A 43 10.89 12.13 -4.84
CA GLU A 43 10.04 11.84 -6.00
C GLU A 43 9.82 10.34 -6.18
N ARG A 44 10.89 9.53 -6.13
CA ARG A 44 10.76 8.06 -6.23
C ARG A 44 9.98 7.48 -5.06
N THR A 45 10.21 8.00 -3.86
CA THR A 45 9.49 7.56 -2.65
C THR A 45 8.00 7.92 -2.72
N ALA A 46 7.67 9.13 -3.17
CA ALA A 46 6.29 9.58 -3.38
C ALA A 46 5.57 8.77 -4.46
N LEU A 47 6.25 8.46 -5.57
CA LEU A 47 5.71 7.60 -6.64
C LEU A 47 5.44 6.19 -6.14
N ALA A 48 6.38 5.61 -5.39
CA ALA A 48 6.21 4.31 -4.78
C ALA A 48 4.98 4.28 -3.86
N TYR A 49 4.82 5.32 -3.02
CA TYR A 49 3.65 5.46 -2.16
C TYR A 49 2.33 5.59 -2.95
N SER A 50 2.28 6.43 -4.00
CA SER A 50 1.07 6.61 -4.80
C SER A 50 0.66 5.35 -5.56
N ILE A 51 1.63 4.57 -6.04
CA ILE A 51 1.37 3.23 -6.61
C ILE A 51 0.81 2.29 -5.53
N GLY A 52 1.34 2.36 -4.32
CA GLY A 52 0.79 1.63 -3.18
C GLY A 52 -0.68 1.98 -2.91
N ILE A 53 -1.03 3.26 -2.91
CA ILE A 53 -2.42 3.74 -2.76
C ILE A 53 -3.31 3.20 -3.88
N PHE A 54 -2.86 3.28 -5.13
CA PHE A 54 -3.60 2.72 -6.26
C PHE A 54 -3.94 1.24 -6.04
N LEU A 55 -2.93 0.46 -5.65
CA LEU A 55 -3.10 -0.97 -5.41
C LEU A 55 -3.99 -1.23 -4.19
N GLY A 56 -3.78 -0.53 -3.07
CA GLY A 56 -4.54 -0.73 -1.83
C GLY A 56 -6.04 -0.51 -1.99
N PHE A 57 -6.46 0.38 -2.88
CA PHE A 57 -7.86 0.71 -3.15
C PHE A 57 -8.40 0.10 -4.47
N SER A 58 -7.59 -0.67 -5.19
CA SER A 58 -8.02 -1.37 -6.41
C SER A 58 -9.06 -2.47 -6.11
N PRO A 59 -9.79 -3.03 -7.09
CA PRO A 59 -10.77 -4.09 -6.83
C PRO A 59 -10.16 -5.46 -6.44
N PHE A 60 -8.83 -5.61 -6.44
CA PHE A 60 -8.11 -6.87 -6.19
C PHE A 60 -7.94 -7.23 -4.69
N LEU A 61 -9.03 -7.16 -3.91
CA LEU A 61 -9.02 -7.43 -2.47
C LEU A 61 -8.32 -8.76 -2.15
N GLY A 62 -7.43 -8.73 -1.16
CA GLY A 62 -6.62 -9.88 -0.75
C GLY A 62 -5.29 -10.05 -1.50
N PHE A 63 -5.18 -9.56 -2.75
CA PHE A 63 -3.95 -9.70 -3.55
C PHE A 63 -3.07 -8.44 -3.55
N HIS A 64 -3.53 -7.32 -2.98
CA HIS A 64 -2.84 -6.03 -3.03
C HIS A 64 -1.42 -6.05 -2.46
N THR A 65 -1.17 -6.76 -1.36
CA THR A 65 0.17 -6.82 -0.76
C THR A 65 1.15 -7.57 -1.66
N LEU A 66 0.73 -8.70 -2.23
CA LEU A 66 1.55 -9.47 -3.15
C LEU A 66 1.80 -8.68 -4.45
N ALA A 67 0.76 -8.06 -5.00
CA ALA A 67 0.87 -7.20 -6.18
C ALA A 67 1.78 -5.99 -5.91
N GLY A 68 1.67 -5.37 -4.73
CA GLY A 68 2.52 -4.27 -4.29
C GLY A 68 3.98 -4.67 -4.19
N LEU A 69 4.28 -5.83 -3.61
CA LEU A 69 5.64 -6.36 -3.54
C LEU A 69 6.19 -6.71 -4.93
N ALA A 70 5.39 -7.34 -5.79
CA ALA A 70 5.77 -7.67 -7.15
C ALA A 70 6.10 -6.41 -7.96
N ILE A 71 5.25 -5.39 -7.90
CA ILE A 71 5.47 -4.09 -8.56
C ILE A 71 6.69 -3.39 -7.96
N ALA A 72 6.83 -3.37 -6.63
CA ALA A 72 7.99 -2.75 -5.99
C ALA A 72 9.30 -3.44 -6.41
N PHE A 73 9.29 -4.76 -6.58
CA PHE A 73 10.43 -5.52 -7.04
C PHE A 73 10.73 -5.26 -8.52
N LEU A 74 9.73 -5.37 -9.39
CA LEU A 74 9.87 -5.24 -10.84
C LEU A 74 10.38 -3.85 -11.24
N PHE A 75 9.84 -2.80 -10.62
CA PHE A 75 10.20 -1.41 -10.92
C PHE A 75 11.30 -0.86 -10.00
N ARG A 76 11.88 -1.71 -9.13
CA ARG A 76 12.91 -1.33 -8.15
C ARG A 76 12.51 -0.08 -7.34
N LEU A 77 11.27 -0.09 -6.84
CA LEU A 77 10.71 0.98 -6.02
C LEU A 77 11.00 0.72 -4.54
N ASN A 78 10.91 1.78 -3.73
CA ASN A 78 10.96 1.67 -2.29
C ASN A 78 9.79 0.81 -1.78
N ARG A 79 10.11 -0.41 -1.36
CA ARG A 79 9.14 -1.41 -0.88
C ARG A 79 8.35 -0.93 0.34
N VAL A 80 9.01 -0.19 1.24
CA VAL A 80 8.34 0.38 2.42
C VAL A 80 7.30 1.39 1.97
N ALA A 81 7.67 2.31 1.09
CA ALA A 81 6.74 3.32 0.58
C ALA A 81 5.54 2.69 -0.14
N VAL A 82 5.77 1.68 -1.00
CA VAL A 82 4.67 0.94 -1.64
C VAL A 82 3.77 0.28 -0.59
N LEU A 83 4.33 -0.46 0.37
CA LEU A 83 3.54 -1.15 1.40
C LEU A 83 2.76 -0.19 2.29
N LEU A 84 3.33 0.95 2.66
CA LEU A 84 2.62 1.99 3.40
C LEU A 84 1.41 2.52 2.61
N GLY A 85 1.57 2.72 1.30
CA GLY A 85 0.44 3.06 0.43
C GLY A 85 -0.61 1.95 0.38
N VAL A 86 -0.19 0.70 0.18
CA VAL A 86 -1.10 -0.47 0.12
C VAL A 86 -1.91 -0.62 1.41
N TRP A 87 -1.28 -0.46 2.56
CA TRP A 87 -1.92 -0.61 3.88
C TRP A 87 -2.66 0.63 4.37
N THR A 88 -2.76 1.68 3.56
CA THR A 88 -3.61 2.83 3.87
C THR A 88 -5.10 2.45 3.85
N ASN A 89 -5.47 1.36 3.16
CA ASN A 89 -6.82 0.85 3.12
C ASN A 89 -7.18 0.06 4.40
N THR A 90 -7.52 0.79 5.46
CA THR A 90 -7.86 0.23 6.77
C THR A 90 -9.32 -0.25 6.83
N PRO A 91 -9.69 -1.14 7.78
CA PRO A 91 -11.04 -1.72 7.85
C PRO A 91 -12.17 -0.70 7.89
N TRP A 92 -11.94 0.45 8.52
CA TRP A 92 -12.94 1.53 8.61
C TRP A 92 -13.10 2.32 7.30
N TRP A 93 -12.08 2.36 6.44
CA TRP A 93 -12.15 3.03 5.13
C TRP A 93 -12.66 2.11 4.02
N ILE A 94 -12.45 0.79 4.13
CA ILE A 94 -12.86 -0.20 3.12
C ILE A 94 -14.34 -0.05 2.75
N VAL A 95 -15.24 -0.15 3.73
CA VAL A 95 -16.68 -0.14 3.48
C VAL A 95 -17.15 1.16 2.80
N PRO A 96 -16.92 2.36 3.36
CA PRO A 96 -17.37 3.59 2.71
C PRO A 96 -16.72 3.82 1.36
N TYR A 97 -15.44 3.45 1.19
CA TYR A 97 -14.75 3.56 -0.09
C TYR A 97 -15.42 2.70 -1.18
N TYR A 98 -15.63 1.41 -0.91
CA TYR A 98 -16.20 0.50 -1.93
C TYR A 98 -17.69 0.79 -2.19
N MET A 99 -18.42 1.35 -1.22
CA MET A 99 -19.77 1.86 -1.47
C MET A 99 -19.76 3.01 -2.47
N ILE A 100 -18.91 4.03 -2.27
CA ILE A 100 -18.80 5.17 -3.19
C ILE A 100 -18.27 4.70 -4.55
N ALA A 101 -17.28 3.81 -4.56
CA ALA A 101 -16.76 3.20 -5.78
C ALA A 101 -17.87 2.54 -6.58
N THR A 102 -18.64 1.65 -5.95
CA THR A 102 -19.75 0.95 -6.61
C THR A 102 -20.77 1.94 -7.16
N TRP A 103 -21.13 2.98 -6.39
CA TRP A 103 -22.07 4.01 -6.83
C TRP A 103 -21.57 4.79 -8.05
N VAL A 104 -20.29 5.19 -8.06
CA VAL A 104 -19.65 5.80 -9.23
C VAL A 104 -19.68 4.85 -10.43
N GLY A 105 -19.40 3.56 -10.20
CA GLY A 105 -19.45 2.54 -11.23
C GLY A 105 -20.84 2.28 -11.81
N MET A 106 -21.89 2.34 -10.99
CA MET A 106 -23.28 2.23 -11.43
C MET A 106 -23.65 3.37 -12.38
N TRP A 107 -23.25 4.60 -12.05
CA TRP A 107 -23.38 5.76 -12.93
C TRP A 107 -22.70 5.56 -14.28
N VAL A 108 -21.50 4.97 -14.29
CA VAL A 108 -20.71 4.78 -15.52
C VAL A 108 -21.22 3.61 -16.37
N THR A 109 -21.63 2.52 -15.72
CA THR A 109 -22.10 1.30 -16.41
C THR A 109 -23.57 1.36 -16.81
N GLY A 110 -24.34 2.29 -16.25
CA GLY A 110 -25.79 2.35 -16.38
C GLY A 110 -26.53 1.23 -15.64
N PHE A 111 -25.83 0.43 -14.84
CA PHE A 111 -26.42 -0.59 -13.99
C PHE A 111 -26.92 0.04 -12.70
N TRP A 112 -28.18 -0.22 -12.36
CA TRP A 112 -28.79 0.26 -11.11
C TRP A 112 -29.31 -0.93 -10.32
N ILE A 113 -28.95 -0.96 -9.05
CA ILE A 113 -29.50 -1.90 -8.07
C ILE A 113 -30.26 -1.09 -7.03
N ASP A 114 -31.40 -1.60 -6.60
CA ASP A 114 -32.17 -0.97 -5.55
C ASP A 114 -31.57 -1.28 -4.17
N TRP A 115 -31.90 -0.44 -3.20
CA TRP A 115 -31.40 -0.58 -1.83
C TRP A 115 -31.96 -1.81 -1.12
N ALA A 116 -33.15 -2.31 -1.48
CA ALA A 116 -33.71 -3.51 -0.86
C ALA A 116 -32.88 -4.73 -1.26
N THR A 117 -32.56 -4.90 -2.54
CA THR A 117 -31.69 -5.97 -3.04
C THR A 117 -30.29 -5.92 -2.39
N LEU A 118 -29.70 -4.73 -2.22
CA LEU A 118 -28.41 -4.60 -1.52
C LEU A 118 -28.50 -5.02 -0.04
N ASN A 119 -29.58 -4.63 0.65
CA ASN A 119 -29.81 -5.07 2.02
C ASN A 119 -30.02 -6.58 2.10
N GLU A 120 -30.76 -7.19 1.18
CA GLU A 120 -30.92 -8.65 1.16
C GLU A 120 -29.59 -9.37 1.01
N ILE A 121 -28.72 -8.93 0.09
CA ILE A 121 -27.38 -9.50 -0.09
C ILE A 121 -26.56 -9.36 1.20
N PHE A 122 -26.63 -8.21 1.84
CA PHE A 122 -25.90 -7.94 3.07
C PHE A 122 -26.42 -8.76 4.26
N GLN A 123 -27.74 -8.90 4.40
CA GLN A 123 -28.36 -9.74 5.43
C GLN A 123 -28.06 -11.22 5.20
N LEU A 124 -28.12 -11.69 3.95
CA LEU A 124 -27.69 -13.05 3.59
C LEU A 124 -26.25 -13.33 4.05
N GLY A 125 -25.33 -12.37 3.82
CA GLY A 125 -23.96 -12.47 4.29
C GLY A 125 -23.79 -12.45 5.82
N LYS A 126 -24.70 -11.79 6.55
CA LYS A 126 -24.73 -11.82 8.02
C LYS A 126 -25.30 -13.13 8.56
N ASP A 127 -26.38 -13.63 7.97
CA ASP A 127 -27.11 -14.79 8.46
C ASP A 127 -26.39 -16.10 8.12
N GLN A 128 -25.91 -16.22 6.88
CA GLN A 128 -25.26 -17.44 6.38
C GLN A 128 -23.73 -17.34 6.34
N GLY A 129 -23.18 -16.14 6.55
CA GLY A 129 -21.75 -15.86 6.48
C GLY A 129 -21.28 -15.44 5.08
N PHE A 130 -20.38 -14.44 5.04
CA PHE A 130 -19.77 -13.91 3.81
C PHE A 130 -18.87 -14.91 3.04
N MET A 131 -18.63 -16.10 3.60
CA MET A 131 -17.86 -17.17 2.97
C MET A 131 -18.75 -18.34 2.50
N SER A 132 -20.08 -18.22 2.63
CA SER A 132 -21.03 -19.24 2.16
C SER A 132 -21.16 -19.27 0.65
N SER A 133 -21.44 -20.44 0.09
CA SER A 133 -21.69 -20.61 -1.35
C SER A 133 -22.90 -19.81 -1.81
N ASP A 134 -23.94 -19.71 -0.98
CA ASP A 134 -25.18 -19.02 -1.32
C ASP A 134 -24.98 -17.51 -1.45
N PHE A 135 -24.17 -16.92 -0.55
CA PHE A 135 -23.75 -15.53 -0.67
C PHE A 135 -22.99 -15.28 -1.97
N TRP A 136 -21.98 -16.11 -2.27
CA TRP A 136 -21.18 -15.95 -3.49
C TRP A 136 -21.99 -16.21 -4.77
N ASN A 137 -22.93 -17.16 -4.77
CA ASN A 137 -23.85 -17.39 -5.88
C ASN A 137 -24.76 -16.16 -6.11
N ARG A 138 -25.29 -15.57 -5.04
CA ARG A 138 -26.10 -14.34 -5.14
C ARG A 138 -25.28 -13.18 -5.69
N ILE A 139 -24.06 -12.95 -5.19
CA ILE A 139 -23.16 -11.92 -5.73
C ILE A 139 -22.81 -12.18 -7.20
N ALA A 140 -22.46 -13.42 -7.56
CA ALA A 140 -22.08 -13.78 -8.93
C ALA A 140 -23.23 -13.61 -9.93
N SER A 141 -24.48 -13.86 -9.50
CA SER A 141 -25.67 -13.58 -10.30
C SER A 141 -25.86 -12.09 -10.62
N GLN A 142 -25.29 -11.20 -9.79
CA GLN A 142 -25.31 -9.75 -9.96
C GLN A 142 -24.05 -9.28 -10.67
N TRP A 143 -23.77 -9.79 -11.87
CA TRP A 143 -22.57 -9.43 -12.64
C TRP A 143 -22.45 -7.91 -12.87
N GLY A 144 -23.57 -7.22 -13.08
CA GLY A 144 -23.60 -5.76 -13.20
C GLY A 144 -23.08 -5.03 -11.95
N LEU A 145 -23.31 -5.57 -10.76
CA LEU A 145 -22.80 -5.03 -9.50
C LEU A 145 -21.27 -5.19 -9.41
N LEU A 146 -20.75 -6.36 -9.80
CA LEU A 146 -19.30 -6.63 -9.82
C LEU A 146 -18.58 -5.74 -10.84
N LEU A 147 -19.16 -5.53 -12.02
CA LEU A 147 -18.63 -4.61 -13.03
C LEU A 147 -18.63 -3.17 -12.52
N SER A 148 -19.72 -2.75 -11.89
CA SER A 148 -19.84 -1.42 -11.30
C SER A 148 -18.77 -1.20 -10.23
N LEU A 149 -18.65 -2.13 -9.28
CA LEU A 149 -17.58 -2.10 -8.26
C LEU A 149 -16.20 -2.00 -8.92
N GLY A 150 -15.90 -2.84 -9.91
CA GLY A 150 -14.61 -2.87 -10.59
C GLY A 150 -14.27 -1.54 -11.28
N ILE A 151 -15.18 -1.03 -12.12
CA ILE A 151 -14.98 0.21 -12.87
C ILE A 151 -14.88 1.40 -11.90
N GLY A 152 -15.79 1.48 -10.93
CA GLY A 152 -15.80 2.53 -9.94
C GLY A 152 -14.54 2.55 -9.08
N SER A 153 -14.06 1.39 -8.63
CA SER A 153 -12.81 1.28 -7.88
C SER A 153 -11.62 1.70 -8.73
N LEU A 154 -11.54 1.30 -10.00
CA LEU A 154 -10.45 1.72 -10.90
C LEU A 154 -10.42 3.25 -11.09
N ILE A 155 -11.58 3.88 -11.24
CA ILE A 155 -11.68 5.34 -11.35
C ILE A 155 -11.20 5.99 -10.05
N LEU A 156 -11.77 5.60 -8.91
CA LEU A 156 -11.46 6.24 -7.64
C LEU A 156 -10.03 5.97 -7.17
N CYS A 157 -9.48 4.77 -7.33
CA CYS A 157 -8.10 4.48 -6.94
C CYS A 157 -7.10 5.24 -7.82
N THR A 158 -7.42 5.46 -9.10
CA THR A 158 -6.62 6.33 -9.98
C THR A 158 -6.62 7.76 -9.46
N LEU A 159 -7.79 8.32 -9.16
CA LEU A 159 -7.90 9.68 -8.60
C LEU A 159 -7.16 9.81 -7.27
N LEU A 160 -7.35 8.86 -6.35
CA LEU A 160 -6.65 8.84 -5.07
C LEU A 160 -5.14 8.75 -5.25
N SER A 161 -4.65 7.93 -6.18
CA SER A 161 -3.23 7.81 -6.49
C SER A 161 -2.64 9.10 -7.05
N LEU A 162 -3.35 9.74 -7.99
CA LEU A 162 -2.95 11.03 -8.58
C LEU A 162 -2.87 12.13 -7.53
N VAL A 163 -3.75 12.13 -6.54
CA VAL A 163 -3.71 13.07 -5.40
C VAL A 163 -2.63 12.68 -4.38
N ALA A 164 -2.40 11.40 -4.14
CA ALA A 164 -1.43 10.91 -3.17
C ALA A 164 0.01 11.27 -3.55
N TYR A 165 0.35 11.28 -4.84
CA TYR A 165 1.69 11.63 -5.32
C TYR A 165 2.15 13.04 -4.88
N PRO A 166 1.46 14.14 -5.24
CA PRO A 166 1.89 15.49 -4.85
C PRO A 166 1.80 15.71 -3.33
N LEU A 167 0.84 15.09 -2.64
CA LEU A 167 0.72 15.20 -1.18
C LEU A 167 1.91 14.55 -0.47
N SER A 168 2.21 13.30 -0.81
CA SER A 168 3.35 12.58 -0.22
C SER A 168 4.68 13.25 -0.57
N LEU A 169 4.84 13.73 -1.81
CA LEU A 169 6.05 14.47 -2.22
C LEU A 169 6.27 15.74 -1.39
N LYS A 170 5.22 16.55 -1.21
CA LYS A 170 5.29 17.77 -0.38
C LYS A 170 5.66 17.41 1.06
N TRP A 171 5.04 16.39 1.62
CA TRP A 171 5.28 15.96 3.00
C TRP A 171 6.71 15.43 3.20
N ILE A 172 7.20 14.58 2.29
CA ILE A 172 8.57 14.04 2.35
C ILE A 172 9.61 15.16 2.22
N ARG A 173 9.42 16.11 1.29
CA ARG A 173 10.34 17.25 1.12
C ARG A 173 10.36 18.14 2.36
N PHE A 174 9.19 18.42 2.93
CA PHE A 174 9.06 19.19 4.17
C PHE A 174 9.76 18.51 5.35
N TYR A 175 9.60 17.20 5.52
CA TYR A 175 10.25 16.48 6.62
C TYR A 175 11.78 16.43 6.44
N ARG A 176 12.26 16.17 5.21
CA ARG A 176 13.70 16.15 4.91
C ARG A 176 14.38 17.52 5.04
N SER A 177 13.66 18.63 4.84
CA SER A 177 14.22 19.97 5.04
C SER A 177 14.39 20.35 6.52
N ARG A 178 13.65 19.70 7.42
CA ARG A 178 13.76 19.90 8.89
C ARG A 178 14.84 19.05 9.56
N LEU A 179 15.34 18.03 8.86
CA LEU A 179 16.39 17.13 9.35
C LEU A 179 17.81 17.59 8.97
N LYS A 180 17.93 18.62 8.12
CA LYS A 180 19.19 19.30 7.82
C LYS A 180 19.37 20.46 8.77
#